data_AF-A0A0J1FRZ7-F1
#
_entry.id   AF-A0A0J1FRZ7-F1
#
_cell.length_a   1.000
_cell.length_b   1.000
_cell.length_c   1.000
_cell.angle_alpha   90.00
_cell.angle_beta   90.00
_cell.angle_gamma   90.00
#
_symmetry.space_group_name_H-M   'P 1'
#
loop_
_entity.id
_entity.type
_entity.pdbx_description
1 polymer ?
#
loop_
_entity_poly.entity_id
_entity_poly.type
_entity_poly.pdbx_seq_one_letter_code
_entity_poly.pdbx_strand_id
1 'polypeptide(L)'
;MKPRFVLLKLTLVGNRKNYIVKFKDGLNYISGPTSTGKTSILEMIDYALGSKGHKDYIEIGANSTDVELELKIGLEQYKIRRKLFNFKAPIILEQWDGEKIFTDSSID
;
A
#
# COMPACT_ATOMS: atom_id res chain seq x y z
N MET A 1 -25.33 -7.80 -8.46
CA MET A 1 -24.50 -7.47 -7.28
C MET A 1 -23.76 -6.16 -7.58
N LYS A 2 -23.80 -5.16 -6.70
CA LYS A 2 -23.07 -3.90 -6.94
C LYS A 2 -21.56 -4.13 -6.73
N PRO A 3 -20.68 -3.63 -7.62
CA PRO A 3 -19.24 -3.75 -7.43
C PRO A 3 -18.84 -3.02 -6.13
N ARG A 4 -18.07 -3.71 -5.28
CA ARG A 4 -17.54 -3.16 -4.02
C ARG A 4 -16.08 -2.79 -4.21
N PHE A 5 -15.71 -1.62 -3.72
CA PHE A 5 -14.32 -1.17 -3.61
C PHE A 5 -13.79 -1.57 -2.23
N VAL A 6 -12.71 -2.33 -2.17
CA VAL A 6 -12.14 -2.85 -0.92
C VAL A 6 -10.63 -2.65 -0.92
N LEU A 7 -10.08 -2.07 0.13
CA LEU A 7 -8.64 -1.99 0.34
C LEU A 7 -8.14 -3.29 0.95
N LEU A 8 -7.02 -3.83 0.44
CA LEU A 8 -6.47 -5.12 0.88
C LEU A 8 -5.15 -4.94 1.63
N LYS A 9 -4.21 -4.19 1.05
CA LYS A 9 -2.87 -4.01 1.62
C LYS A 9 -2.26 -2.69 1.17
N LEU A 10 -1.65 -1.98 2.11
CA LEU A 10 -0.78 -0.84 1.85
C LEU A 10 0.66 -1.26 2.15
N THR A 11 1.58 -1.02 1.22
CA THR A 11 3.00 -1.27 1.40
C THR A 11 3.79 0.00 1.12
N LEU A 12 4.65 0.40 2.06
CA LEU A 12 5.77 1.28 1.73
C LEU A 12 6.96 0.40 1.36
N VAL A 13 7.34 0.44 0.09
CA VAL A 13 8.47 -0.32 -0.45
C VAL A 13 9.73 0.31 0.10
N GLY A 14 10.38 -0.40 1.02
CA GLY A 14 11.55 0.13 1.70
C GLY A 14 12.86 -0.37 1.15
N ASN A 15 13.91 0.43 1.30
CA ASN A 15 15.27 0.09 0.86
C ASN A 15 15.84 -1.14 1.56
N ARG A 16 15.44 -1.36 2.83
CA ARG A 16 15.90 -2.48 3.67
C ARG A 16 14.80 -3.48 3.99
N LYS A 17 13.58 -3.00 4.21
CA LYS A 17 12.40 -3.81 4.50
C LYS A 17 11.14 -3.08 4.07
N ASN A 18 10.11 -3.84 3.72
CA ASN A 18 8.79 -3.27 3.45
C ASN A 18 8.04 -2.98 4.75
N TYR A 19 7.35 -1.85 4.80
CA TYR A 19 6.39 -1.54 5.87
C TYR A 19 4.99 -1.84 5.34
N ILE A 20 4.29 -2.78 5.98
CA ILE A 20 3.06 -3.37 5.44
C ILE A 20 1.91 -3.17 6.42
N VAL A 21 0.79 -2.67 5.92
CA VAL A 21 -0.51 -2.65 6.61
C VAL A 21 -1.46 -3.54 5.81
N LYS A 22 -1.97 -4.61 6.44
CA LYS A 22 -2.99 -5.48 5.85
C LYS A 22 -4.35 -5.08 6.41
N PHE A 23 -5.30 -4.79 5.53
CA PHE A 23 -6.67 -4.48 5.93
C PHE A 23 -7.49 -5.77 6.04
N LYS A 24 -8.37 -5.82 7.04
CA LYS A 24 -9.33 -6.89 7.23
C LYS A 24 -10.69 -6.47 6.69
N ASP A 25 -11.54 -7.44 6.41
CA ASP A 25 -12.94 -7.16 6.13
C ASP A 25 -13.62 -6.53 7.36
N GLY A 26 -14.48 -5.54 7.11
CA GLY A 26 -15.19 -4.81 8.16
C GLY A 26 -14.39 -3.64 8.75
N LEU A 27 -14.54 -3.43 10.06
CA LEU A 27 -13.98 -2.27 10.76
C LEU A 27 -12.49 -2.50 11.08
N ASN A 28 -11.63 -1.63 10.56
CA ASN A 28 -10.21 -1.57 10.90
C ASN A 28 -9.96 -0.38 11.83
N TYR A 29 -9.20 -0.61 12.90
CA TYR A 29 -8.83 0.43 13.87
C TYR A 29 -7.32 0.58 13.94
N ILE A 30 -6.82 1.80 13.73
CA ILE A 30 -5.40 2.15 13.79
C ILE A 30 -5.16 2.89 15.11
N SER A 31 -4.34 2.31 15.99
CA SER A 31 -4.03 2.87 17.31
C SER A 31 -2.54 2.91 17.59
N GLY A 32 -2.16 3.73 18.58
CA GLY A 32 -0.78 3.93 18.99
C GLY A 32 -0.53 5.36 19.49
N PRO A 33 0.59 5.62 20.17
CA PRO A 33 0.96 6.94 20.68
C PRO A 33 0.96 8.03 19.62
N THR A 34 0.87 9.30 20.01
CA THR A 34 1.04 10.43 19.08
C THR A 34 2.37 10.33 18.34
N SER A 35 2.41 10.76 17.07
CA SER A 35 3.61 10.75 16.22
C SER A 35 4.15 9.38 15.77
N THR A 36 3.34 8.31 15.82
CA THR A 36 3.74 6.96 15.37
C THR A 36 3.32 6.61 13.94
N GLY A 37 3.11 7.59 13.05
CA GLY A 37 2.80 7.33 11.64
C GLY A 37 1.35 6.94 11.33
N LYS A 38 0.41 7.03 12.28
CA LYS A 38 -1.01 6.72 12.06
C LYS A 38 -1.63 7.58 10.95
N THR A 39 -1.36 8.88 10.97
CA THR A 39 -1.80 9.82 9.92
C THR A 39 -1.17 9.49 8.58
N SER A 40 0.10 9.08 8.58
CA SER A 40 0.82 8.71 7.36
C SER A 40 0.13 7.56 6.64
N ILE A 41 -0.44 6.57 7.33
CA ILE A 41 -1.18 5.47 6.67
C ILE A 41 -2.33 6.02 5.80
N LEU A 42 -3.13 6.94 6.36
CA LEU A 42 -4.25 7.54 5.61
C LEU A 42 -3.76 8.44 4.46
N GLU A 43 -2.71 9.23 4.69
CA GLU A 43 -2.12 10.08 3.63
C GLU A 43 -1.51 9.25 2.50
N MET A 44 -0.92 8.08 2.79
CA MET A 44 -0.38 7.17 1.77
C MET A 44 -1.48 6.48 0.96
N ILE A 45 -2.62 6.16 1.59
CA ILE A 45 -3.80 5.67 0.86
C ILE A 45 -4.34 6.77 -0.07
N ASP A 46 -4.53 7.98 0.43
CA ASP A 46 -4.99 9.13 -0.36
C ASP A 46 -4.04 9.43 -1.53
N TYR A 47 -2.73 9.39 -1.26
CA TYR A 47 -1.72 9.51 -2.29
C TYR A 47 -1.79 8.38 -3.31
N ALA A 48 -1.85 7.11 -2.91
CA ALA A 48 -2.01 6.01 -3.88
C ALA A 48 -3.27 6.18 -4.76
N LEU A 49 -4.36 6.73 -4.22
CA LEU A 49 -5.62 6.93 -4.93
C LEU A 49 -5.71 8.21 -5.78
N GLY A 50 -4.65 9.02 -5.83
CA GLY A 50 -4.54 10.11 -6.81
C GLY A 50 -4.35 11.50 -6.23
N SER A 51 -4.12 11.64 -4.92
CA SER A 51 -3.75 12.94 -4.36
C SER A 51 -2.47 13.48 -5.03
N LYS A 52 -2.31 14.81 -5.05
CA LYS A 52 -1.19 15.48 -5.73
C LYS A 52 0.16 15.19 -5.07
N GLY A 53 0.17 14.78 -3.81
CA GLY A 53 1.37 14.54 -3.01
C GLY A 53 1.00 14.20 -1.57
N HIS A 54 2.03 14.00 -0.76
CA HIS A 54 1.91 13.75 0.68
C HIS A 54 2.92 14.64 1.43
N LYS A 55 2.83 14.68 2.76
CA LYS A 55 3.79 15.43 3.58
C LYS A 55 5.20 14.85 3.47
N ASP A 56 6.18 15.71 3.68
CA ASP A 56 7.59 15.30 3.77
C ASP A 56 7.89 14.63 5.11
N TYR A 57 7.61 13.33 5.17
CA TYR A 57 8.00 12.48 6.29
C TYR A 57 9.44 12.03 6.10
N ILE A 58 10.37 12.60 6.89
CA ILE A 58 11.81 12.30 6.83
C ILE A 58 12.07 10.78 6.87
N GLU A 59 11.39 10.05 7.77
CA GLU A 59 11.58 8.61 7.91
C GLU A 59 11.14 7.84 6.65
N ILE A 60 10.03 8.23 6.02
CA ILE A 60 9.54 7.60 4.79
C ILE A 60 10.47 7.96 3.63
N GLY A 61 10.89 9.22 3.49
CA GLY A 61 11.79 9.65 2.41
C GLY A 61 13.18 9.05 2.50
N ALA A 62 13.68 8.79 3.71
CA ALA A 62 14.97 8.15 3.90
C ALA A 62 14.92 6.63 3.65
N ASN A 63 13.78 5.98 3.85
CA ASN A 63 13.71 4.52 3.92
C ASN A 63 12.82 3.87 2.87
N SER A 64 12.04 4.63 2.09
CA SER A 64 11.06 4.08 1.16
C SER A 64 11.06 4.78 -0.21
N THR A 65 10.89 3.98 -1.26
CA THR A 65 10.95 4.45 -2.65
C THR A 65 9.56 4.61 -3.27
N ASP A 66 8.63 3.74 -2.90
CA ASP A 66 7.32 3.63 -3.51
C ASP A 66 6.25 3.33 -2.45
N VAL A 67 5.02 3.77 -2.71
CA VAL A 67 3.83 3.24 -2.06
C VAL A 67 3.12 2.30 -3.02
N GLU A 68 2.66 1.18 -2.48
CA GLU A 68 1.78 0.24 -3.18
C GLU A 68 0.46 0.12 -2.42
N LEU A 69 -0.64 0.19 -3.16
CA LEU A 69 -1.97 -0.07 -2.64
C LEU A 69 -2.60 -1.20 -3.45
N GLU A 70 -2.81 -2.33 -2.79
CA GLU A 70 -3.62 -3.43 -3.31
C GLU A 70 -5.08 -3.22 -2.92
N LEU A 71 -5.97 -3.33 -3.90
CA LEU A 71 -7.40 -3.12 -3.75
C LEU A 71 -8.19 -4.07 -4.64
N LYS A 72 -9.48 -4.25 -4.33
CA LYS A 72 -10.42 -5.03 -5.10
C LYS A 72 -11.54 -4.15 -5.62
N ILE A 73 -11.94 -4.34 -6.88
CA ILE A 73 -13.15 -3.76 -7.46
C ILE A 73 -14.02 -4.91 -7.97
N GLY A 74 -15.08 -5.22 -7.22
CA GLY A 74 -15.92 -6.39 -7.53
C GLY A 74 -15.18 -7.70 -7.25
N LEU A 75 -14.86 -8.47 -8.29
CA LEU A 75 -14.10 -9.72 -8.19
C LEU A 75 -12.61 -9.53 -8.53
N GLU A 76 -12.27 -8.47 -9.25
CA GLU A 76 -10.92 -8.21 -9.74
C GLU A 76 -10.08 -7.50 -8.69
N GLN A 77 -8.81 -7.89 -8.61
CA GLN A 77 -7.82 -7.27 -7.74
C GLN A 77 -6.81 -6.48 -8.57
N TYR A 78 -6.42 -5.33 -8.03
CA TYR A 78 -5.52 -4.38 -8.65
C TYR A 78 -4.45 -3.95 -7.67
N LYS A 79 -3.31 -3.54 -8.20
CA LYS A 79 -2.27 -2.86 -7.45
C LYS A 79 -1.94 -1.53 -8.10
N ILE A 80 -1.97 -0.48 -7.29
CA ILE A 80 -1.48 0.84 -7.66
C ILE A 80 -0.10 1.01 -7.04
N ARG A 81 0.93 1.31 -7.84
CA ARG A 81 2.26 1.69 -7.35
C ARG A 81 2.59 3.12 -7.76
N ARG A 82 2.99 3.95 -6.79
CA ARG A 82 3.44 5.33 -7.00
C ARG A 82 4.78 5.57 -6.36
N LYS A 83 5.67 6.32 -7.04
CA LYS A 83 6.91 6.81 -6.45
C LYS A 83 6.60 7.80 -5.33
N LEU A 84 7.30 7.65 -4.21
CA LEU A 84 7.29 8.63 -3.13
C LEU A 84 8.26 9.75 -3.48
N PHE A 85 7.93 11.00 -3.12
CA PHE A 85 8.78 12.19 -3.32
C PHE A 85 9.16 12.51 -4.78
N ASN A 86 8.62 11.78 -5.75
CA ASN A 86 8.64 12.11 -7.17
C ASN A 86 7.20 12.13 -7.70
N PHE A 87 6.48 13.19 -7.36
CA PHE A 87 5.03 13.31 -7.61
C PHE A 87 4.64 13.39 -9.09
N LYS A 88 5.61 13.60 -9.99
CA LYS A 88 5.42 13.63 -11.44
C LYS A 88 5.75 12.30 -12.12
N ALA A 89 6.30 11.33 -11.39
CA ALA A 89 6.57 10.02 -11.95
C ALA A 89 5.27 9.34 -12.40
N PRO A 90 5.33 8.48 -13.43
CA PRO A 90 4.19 7.69 -13.85
C PRO A 90 3.61 6.85 -12.70
N ILE A 91 2.29 6.74 -12.68
CA ILE A 91 1.57 5.83 -11.80
C ILE A 91 1.45 4.49 -12.51
N ILE A 92 1.81 3.41 -11.83
CA ILE A 92 1.68 2.05 -12.36
C ILE A 92 0.40 1.47 -11.79
N LEU A 93 -0.50 0.99 -12.66
CA LEU A 93 -1.71 0.26 -12.31
C LEU A 93 -1.65 -1.10 -13.01
N GLU A 94 -1.74 -2.17 -12.24
CA GLU A 94 -1.72 -3.54 -12.75
C GLU A 94 -2.90 -4.35 -12.17
N GLN A 95 -3.45 -5.26 -12.98
CA GLN A 95 -4.29 -6.34 -12.46
C GLN A 95 -3.38 -7.29 -11.68
N TRP A 96 -3.81 -7.69 -10.49
CA TRP A 96 -2.93 -8.29 -9.50
C TRP A 96 -3.54 -9.57 -8.92
N ASP A 97 -2.93 -10.71 -9.23
CA ASP A 97 -3.40 -12.03 -8.79
C ASP A 97 -2.73 -12.52 -7.49
N GLY A 98 -2.04 -11.62 -6.76
CA GLY A 98 -1.32 -11.95 -5.52
C GLY A 98 0.15 -12.34 -5.74
N GLU A 99 0.89 -12.45 -4.64
CA GLU A 99 2.22 -13.09 -4.67
C GLU A 99 2.00 -14.60 -4.82
N LYS A 100 2.56 -15.20 -5.88
CA LYS A 100 2.73 -16.67 -5.94
C LYS A 100 3.59 -17.06 -4.74
N ILE A 101 2.97 -17.65 -3.72
CA ILE A 101 3.70 -18.37 -2.68
C ILE A 101 4.29 -19.58 -3.38
N PHE A 102 5.57 -19.53 -3.74
CA PHE A 102 6.35 -20.73 -4.00
C PHE A 102 6.47 -21.42 -2.64
N THR A 103 5.57 -22.37 -2.36
CA THR A 103 5.84 -23.39 -1.35
C THR A 103 6.96 -24.23 -1.93
N ASP A 104 8.17 -24.06 -1.41
CA ASP A 104 9.27 -24.97 -1.71
C ASP A 104 8.86 -26.34 -1.16
N SER A 105 8.41 -27.23 -2.04
CA SER A 105 8.02 -28.61 -1.72
C SER A 105 9.25 -29.51 -1.60
N SER A 106 10.32 -28.99 -1.00
CA SER A 106 11.64 -29.63 -0.91
C SER A 106 12.10 -29.73 0.54
N ILE A 107 11.24 -30.24 1.43
CA ILE A 107 11.68 -30.87 2.68
C ILE A 107 10.82 -32.12 2.84
N ASP A 108 11.36 -33.23 2.34
CA ASP A 108 10.99 -34.58 2.76
C ASP A 108 11.35 -34.81 4.24
#